data_AF-Q18199-F1
#
_entry.id   AF-Q18199-F1
#
_cell.length_a   1.000
_cell.length_b   1.000
_cell.length_c   1.000
_cell.angle_alpha   90.00
_cell.angle_beta   90.00
_cell.angle_gamma   90.00
#
_symmetry.space_group_name_H-M   'P 1'
#
loop_
_entity.id
_entity.type
_entity.pdbx_description
1 polymer ?
#
loop_
_entity_poly.entity_id
_entity_poly.type
_entity_poly.pdbx_seq_one_letter_code
_entity_poly.pdbx_strand_id
1 'polypeptide(L)'
;MAPRTKKKDYLWIYNDGNCKSNMYEFHKDLQEHIENSYKRKKKTCKVSIFGVTHTIDFEKMLKYRNRPNTSEVKRITRSQAKQYGVLGCAGVPYMKKEGFQQDHDICYICYYKLTIPTRIENCGHEFCYVCLKSNFAMGNDCPVCRGKISPSLFSMPIRYDLDIHMQCPEDYADECADMVDRDHFRKSYIKGQEPTKSKPTLRRSKRTTREKYYWIYESSSFGYYRYDPKDEKYLEECYCRKMETCVMRICGTAMLINIKDGVQEQVENEVRCTRRKILRIKATEIEKYNIKGIAGINSYCRPIRR
;
A
#
# COMPACT_ATOMS: atom_id res chain seq x y z
N MET A 1 22.03 -12.56 -42.71
CA MET A 1 21.55 -12.27 -41.34
C MET A 1 20.24 -11.50 -41.44
N ALA A 2 19.11 -12.08 -41.03
CA ALA A 2 17.83 -11.38 -41.03
C ALA A 2 17.87 -10.23 -40.00
N PRO A 3 17.42 -9.01 -40.34
CA PRO A 3 17.41 -7.91 -39.39
C PRO A 3 16.42 -8.23 -38.26
N ARG A 4 16.91 -8.26 -37.01
CA ARG A 4 16.04 -8.30 -35.82
C ARG A 4 15.17 -7.05 -35.82
N THR A 5 13.93 -7.15 -36.28
CA THR A 5 12.94 -6.06 -36.17
C THR A 5 12.77 -5.71 -34.69
N LYS A 6 13.23 -4.52 -34.29
CA LYS A 6 13.00 -3.99 -32.93
C LYS A 6 11.49 -3.98 -32.66
N LYS A 7 11.03 -4.81 -31.71
CA LYS A 7 9.63 -4.88 -31.29
C LYS A 7 9.23 -3.47 -30.84
N LYS A 8 8.29 -2.84 -31.56
CA LYS A 8 7.79 -1.51 -31.19
C LYS A 8 7.19 -1.58 -29.79
N ASP A 9 7.71 -0.77 -28.90
CA ASP A 9 7.25 -0.67 -27.51
C ASP A 9 6.16 0.41 -27.43
N TYR A 10 4.96 -0.04 -27.06
CA TYR A 10 3.76 0.79 -27.03
C TYR A 10 3.36 1.09 -25.60
N LEU A 11 2.79 2.27 -25.42
CA LEU A 11 2.33 2.79 -24.15
C LEU A 11 0.85 3.16 -24.27
N TRP A 12 0.06 2.69 -23.31
CA TRP A 12 -1.32 3.09 -23.14
C TRP A 12 -1.40 4.25 -22.16
N ILE A 13 -2.04 5.33 -22.60
CA ILE A 13 -2.25 6.54 -21.81
C ILE A 13 -3.74 6.87 -21.76
N TYR A 14 -4.12 7.69 -20.79
CA TYR A 14 -5.46 8.23 -20.67
C TYR A 14 -5.42 9.66 -20.13
N ASN A 15 -6.46 10.45 -20.40
CA ASN A 15 -6.59 11.78 -19.83
C ASN A 15 -7.31 11.78 -18.47
N ASP A 16 -7.03 12.78 -17.64
CA ASP A 16 -7.89 13.07 -16.50
C ASP A 16 -9.31 13.39 -17.01
N GLY A 17 -10.32 12.73 -16.42
CA GLY A 17 -11.72 12.98 -16.76
C GLY A 17 -12.14 14.42 -16.51
N ASN A 18 -11.49 15.10 -15.57
CA ASN A 18 -11.74 16.52 -15.25
C ASN A 18 -10.86 17.48 -16.07
N CYS A 19 -9.76 16.99 -16.66
CA CYS A 19 -8.79 17.83 -17.35
C CYS A 19 -8.19 17.09 -18.55
N LYS A 20 -8.77 17.31 -19.74
CA LYS A 20 -8.38 16.58 -20.96
C LYS A 20 -6.92 16.77 -21.39
N SER A 21 -6.28 17.86 -20.97
CA SER A 21 -4.87 18.14 -21.26
C SER A 21 -3.90 17.28 -20.44
N ASN A 22 -4.33 16.81 -19.26
CA ASN A 22 -3.46 16.05 -18.38
C ASN A 22 -3.49 14.58 -18.77
N MET A 23 -2.41 14.10 -19.39
CA MET A 23 -2.25 12.72 -19.82
C MET A 23 -1.43 11.91 -18.82
N TYR A 24 -1.87 10.69 -18.52
CA TYR A 24 -1.18 9.76 -17.63
C TYR A 24 -1.05 8.39 -18.28
N GLU A 25 0.07 7.73 -18.01
CA GLU A 25 0.19 6.30 -18.27
C GLU A 25 -0.82 5.51 -17.44
N PHE A 26 -1.36 4.43 -18.00
CA PHE A 26 -1.92 3.38 -17.16
C PHE A 26 -0.83 2.79 -16.26
N HIS A 27 -1.22 2.30 -15.09
CA HIS A 27 -0.32 1.59 -14.17
C HIS A 27 0.48 0.50 -14.90
N LYS A 28 1.76 0.32 -14.52
CA LYS A 28 2.68 -0.64 -15.17
C LYS A 28 2.09 -2.05 -15.30
N ASP A 29 1.38 -2.50 -14.25
CA ASP A 29 0.74 -3.83 -14.20
C ASP A 29 -0.47 -3.99 -15.15
N LEU A 30 -0.94 -2.90 -15.76
CA LEU A 30 -2.06 -2.91 -16.71
C LEU A 30 -1.60 -2.83 -18.16
N GLN A 31 -0.43 -2.24 -18.43
CA GLN A 31 0.05 -1.94 -19.79
C GLN A 31 0.04 -3.17 -20.70
N GLU A 32 0.63 -4.28 -20.24
CA GLU A 32 0.70 -5.51 -21.02
C GLU A 32 -0.68 -6.12 -21.27
N HIS A 33 -1.56 -6.12 -20.27
CA HIS A 33 -2.90 -6.68 -20.41
C HIS A 33 -3.76 -5.90 -21.41
N ILE A 34 -3.69 -4.57 -21.37
CA ILE A 34 -4.41 -3.70 -22.30
C ILE A 34 -3.87 -3.93 -23.71
N GLU A 35 -2.55 -3.91 -23.88
CA GLU A 35 -1.89 -4.13 -25.17
C GLU A 35 -2.19 -5.50 -25.77
N ASN A 36 -2.15 -6.57 -24.98
CA ASN A 36 -2.46 -7.93 -25.43
C ASN A 36 -3.96 -8.07 -25.79
N SER A 37 -4.85 -7.40 -25.06
CA SER A 37 -6.29 -7.41 -25.37
C SER A 37 -6.59 -6.70 -26.69
N TYR A 38 -5.95 -5.55 -26.92
CA TYR A 38 -6.05 -4.80 -28.17
C TYR A 38 -5.49 -5.59 -29.37
N LYS A 39 -4.29 -6.18 -29.22
CA LYS A 39 -3.68 -7.02 -30.27
C LYS A 39 -4.53 -8.22 -30.66
N ARG A 40 -5.28 -8.79 -29.71
CA ARG A 40 -6.25 -9.88 -29.94
C ARG A 40 -7.57 -9.39 -30.54
N LYS A 41 -7.67 -8.11 -30.95
CA LYS A 41 -8.87 -7.49 -31.53
C LYS A 41 -10.11 -7.62 -30.64
N LYS A 42 -9.94 -7.65 -29.31
CA LYS A 42 -11.07 -7.56 -28.39
C LYS A 42 -11.71 -6.18 -28.53
N LYS A 43 -13.03 -6.09 -28.39
CA LYS A 43 -13.75 -4.80 -28.35
C LYS A 43 -13.47 -4.03 -27.06
N THR A 44 -13.36 -4.75 -25.95
CA THR A 44 -13.10 -4.16 -24.63
C THR A 44 -12.18 -5.06 -23.79
N CYS A 45 -11.56 -4.50 -22.77
CA CYS A 45 -11.00 -5.24 -21.63
C CYS A 45 -11.39 -4.60 -20.31
N LYS A 46 -11.19 -5.34 -19.20
CA LYS A 46 -11.52 -4.87 -17.85
C LYS A 46 -10.26 -4.84 -16.98
N VAL A 47 -10.12 -3.77 -16.21
CA VAL A 47 -9.01 -3.57 -15.27
C VAL A 47 -9.57 -3.12 -13.93
N SER A 48 -8.94 -3.55 -12.84
CA SER A 48 -9.18 -3.01 -11.51
C SER A 48 -8.13 -1.92 -11.25
N ILE A 49 -8.60 -0.70 -10.98
CA ILE A 49 -7.76 0.43 -10.58
C ILE A 49 -8.20 0.80 -9.17
N PHE A 50 -7.32 0.59 -8.19
CA PHE A 50 -7.57 0.89 -6.77
C PHE A 50 -8.88 0.29 -6.24
N GLY A 51 -9.11 -0.99 -6.54
CA GLY A 51 -10.31 -1.73 -6.13
C GLY A 51 -11.56 -1.45 -6.97
N VAL A 52 -11.49 -0.58 -7.98
CA VAL A 52 -12.62 -0.21 -8.83
C VAL A 52 -12.45 -0.76 -10.24
N THR A 53 -13.45 -1.52 -10.70
CA THR A 53 -13.46 -2.05 -12.07
C THR A 53 -13.73 -0.95 -13.09
N HIS A 54 -12.84 -0.81 -14.06
CA HIS A 54 -12.97 0.03 -15.24
C HIS A 54 -13.02 -0.83 -16.50
N THR A 55 -13.79 -0.37 -17.48
CA THR A 55 -13.80 -0.91 -18.84
C THR A 55 -12.94 -0.03 -19.72
N ILE A 56 -12.03 -0.64 -20.49
CA ILE A 56 -11.32 -0.01 -21.59
C ILE A 56 -12.03 -0.45 -22.87
N ASP A 57 -12.60 0.52 -23.58
CA ASP A 57 -13.33 0.35 -24.84
C ASP A 57 -12.42 0.75 -25.99
N PHE A 58 -12.01 -0.23 -26.79
CA PHE A 58 -11.07 -0.04 -27.89
C PHE A 58 -11.75 0.45 -29.18
N GLU A 59 -13.08 0.28 -29.31
CA GLU A 59 -13.83 0.81 -30.44
C GLU A 59 -14.03 2.32 -30.29
N LYS A 60 -14.32 2.77 -29.06
CA LYS A 60 -14.51 4.20 -28.74
C LYS A 60 -13.27 4.91 -28.24
N MET A 61 -12.21 4.15 -27.92
CA MET A 61 -10.98 4.64 -27.29
C MET A 61 -11.26 5.38 -25.97
N LEU A 62 -12.04 4.74 -25.09
CA LEU A 62 -12.47 5.30 -23.80
C LEU A 62 -12.17 4.36 -22.63
N LYS A 63 -11.89 4.93 -21.45
CA LYS A 63 -11.89 4.28 -20.14
C LYS A 63 -13.07 4.79 -19.32
N TYR A 64 -13.84 3.90 -18.71
CA TYR A 64 -14.93 4.31 -17.82
C TYR A 64 -15.23 3.26 -16.75
N ARG A 65 -15.74 3.71 -15.61
CA ARG A 65 -16.38 2.83 -14.61
C ARG A 65 -17.83 2.61 -15.00
N ASN A 66 -18.58 3.71 -15.02
CA ASN A 66 -19.97 3.83 -15.46
C ASN A 66 -20.06 5.02 -16.44
N ARG A 67 -20.96 4.97 -17.42
CA ARG A 67 -21.23 6.14 -18.29
C ARG A 67 -22.13 7.14 -17.54
N PRO A 68 -22.03 8.46 -17.80
CA PRO A 68 -21.31 9.12 -18.90
C PRO A 68 -19.84 9.49 -18.62
N ASN A 69 -19.34 9.31 -17.38
CA ASN A 69 -18.00 9.74 -17.00
C ASN A 69 -16.91 8.87 -17.64
N THR A 70 -16.21 9.43 -18.63
CA THR A 70 -15.19 8.71 -19.42
C THR A 70 -13.89 9.49 -19.54
N SER A 71 -12.76 8.78 -19.54
CA SER A 71 -11.46 9.30 -20.00
C SER A 71 -11.19 8.82 -21.41
N GLU A 72 -10.65 9.68 -22.27
CA GLU A 72 -10.07 9.28 -23.55
C GLU A 72 -8.82 8.44 -23.31
N VAL A 73 -8.64 7.41 -24.12
CA VAL A 73 -7.50 6.48 -24.08
C VAL A 73 -6.75 6.56 -25.39
N LYS A 74 -5.42 6.50 -25.36
CA LYS A 74 -4.59 6.46 -26.58
C LYS A 74 -3.51 5.40 -26.47
N ARG A 75 -3.17 4.82 -27.61
CA ARG A 75 -2.05 3.91 -27.80
C ARG A 75 -0.97 4.65 -28.57
N ILE A 76 0.17 4.89 -27.92
CA ILE A 76 1.28 5.67 -28.48
C ILE A 76 2.57 4.85 -28.43
N THR A 77 3.60 5.23 -29.19
CA THR A 77 4.95 4.72 -28.94
C THR A 77 5.55 5.43 -27.73
N ARG A 78 6.52 4.82 -27.05
CA ARG A 78 7.21 5.52 -25.94
C ARG A 78 7.88 6.84 -26.37
N SER A 79 8.38 6.91 -27.60
CA SER A 79 8.95 8.15 -28.17
C SER A 79 7.95 9.29 -28.30
N GLN A 80 6.64 8.99 -28.40
CA GLN A 80 5.59 9.99 -28.48
C GLN A 80 5.18 10.54 -27.11
N ALA A 81 5.61 9.95 -25.99
CA ALA A 81 5.16 10.37 -24.66
C ALA A 81 5.41 11.86 -24.38
N LYS A 82 6.55 12.40 -24.82
CA LYS A 82 6.88 13.84 -24.69
C LYS A 82 5.93 14.72 -25.52
N GLN A 83 5.60 14.31 -26.75
CA GLN A 83 4.68 15.03 -27.63
C GLN A 83 3.27 15.11 -27.05
N TYR A 84 2.83 14.05 -26.36
CA TYR A 84 1.51 14.00 -25.71
C TYR A 84 1.48 14.63 -24.32
N GLY A 85 2.60 15.19 -23.83
CA GLY A 85 2.64 15.83 -22.51
C GLY A 85 2.28 14.89 -21.37
N VAL A 86 2.70 13.62 -21.44
CA VAL A 86 2.41 12.64 -20.38
C VAL A 86 3.06 13.09 -19.06
N LEU A 87 2.24 13.38 -18.06
CA LEU A 87 2.65 14.00 -16.79
C LEU A 87 3.11 12.99 -15.74
N GLY A 88 2.68 11.74 -15.86
CA GLY A 88 2.95 10.72 -14.87
C GLY A 88 2.24 9.40 -15.12
N CYS A 89 2.04 8.62 -14.06
CA CYS A 89 1.52 7.26 -14.12
C CYS A 89 0.37 7.08 -13.12
N ALA A 90 -0.67 6.36 -13.53
CA ALA A 90 -1.85 6.05 -12.72
C ALA A 90 -2.53 7.28 -12.07
N GLY A 91 -2.51 8.43 -12.77
CA GLY A 91 -3.22 9.63 -12.37
C GLY A 91 -2.42 10.56 -11.44
N VAL A 92 -1.16 10.23 -11.14
CA VAL A 92 -0.26 11.10 -10.39
C VAL A 92 0.98 11.47 -11.20
N PRO A 93 1.56 12.67 -11.00
CA PRO A 93 2.79 13.08 -11.68
C PRO A 93 3.96 12.13 -11.42
N TYR A 94 4.96 12.15 -12.32
CA TYR A 94 6.23 11.47 -12.03
C TYR A 94 6.90 12.05 -10.79
N MET A 95 7.50 11.17 -9.98
CA MET A 95 8.17 11.59 -8.75
C MET A 95 9.40 12.44 -9.09
N LYS A 96 9.49 13.64 -8.51
CA LYS A 96 10.68 14.49 -8.63
C LYS A 96 11.82 13.88 -7.80
N LYS A 97 12.98 13.69 -8.42
CA LYS A 97 14.20 13.19 -7.77
C LYS A 97 15.29 14.26 -7.64
N GLU A 98 14.92 15.52 -7.70
CA GLU A 98 15.84 16.64 -7.51
C GLU A 98 16.16 16.83 -6.01
N GLY A 99 17.32 17.43 -5.73
CA GLY A 99 17.79 17.71 -4.38
C GLY A 99 18.40 16.50 -3.66
N PHE A 100 18.59 16.64 -2.34
CA PHE A 100 19.23 15.64 -1.46
C PHE A 100 18.60 14.26 -1.63
N GLN A 101 19.41 13.23 -1.89
CA GLN A 101 18.97 11.84 -1.89
C GLN A 101 19.56 11.14 -0.68
N GLN A 102 18.71 10.50 0.14
CA GLN A 102 19.19 9.66 1.22
C GLN A 102 19.93 8.46 0.61
N ASP A 103 21.12 8.16 1.13
CA ASP A 103 22.06 7.16 0.59
C ASP A 103 21.89 5.76 1.21
N HIS A 104 21.19 5.65 2.34
CA HIS A 104 20.84 4.38 2.99
C HIS A 104 19.33 4.15 3.05
N ASP A 105 18.92 2.89 3.12
CA ASP A 105 17.52 2.45 3.13
C ASP A 105 16.94 2.25 4.54
N ILE A 106 17.50 2.95 5.54
CA ILE A 106 17.10 2.89 6.95
C ILE A 106 16.18 4.06 7.30
N CYS A 107 15.11 3.78 8.05
CA CYS A 107 14.22 4.81 8.56
C CYS A 107 14.72 5.41 9.87
N TYR A 108 15.04 6.70 9.91
CA TYR A 108 15.50 7.40 11.12
C TYR A 108 14.47 7.53 12.27
N ILE A 109 13.23 7.05 12.09
CA ILE A 109 12.22 7.01 13.17
C ILE A 109 12.21 5.64 13.86
N CYS A 110 12.20 4.55 13.07
CA CYS A 110 12.08 3.20 13.62
C CYS A 110 13.40 2.41 13.60
N TYR A 111 14.45 2.95 12.98
CA TYR A 111 15.78 2.35 12.82
C TYR A 111 15.86 1.04 12.04
N TYR A 112 14.75 0.54 11.51
CA TYR A 112 14.72 -0.58 10.57
C TYR A 112 14.77 -0.10 9.11
N LYS A 113 15.04 -1.03 8.20
CA LYS A 113 14.88 -0.80 6.76
C LYS A 113 13.49 -0.24 6.40
N LEU A 114 13.45 0.65 5.42
CA LEU A 114 12.26 1.39 5.00
C LEU A 114 11.17 0.45 4.47
N THR A 115 9.97 0.54 5.03
CA THR A 115 8.74 0.01 4.42
C THR A 115 7.96 1.17 3.80
N ILE A 116 7.50 0.98 2.57
CA ILE A 116 6.79 2.02 1.80
C ILE A 116 7.60 3.34 1.85
N PRO A 117 8.85 3.36 1.32
CA PRO A 117 9.75 4.51 1.43
C PRO A 117 9.08 5.78 0.95
N THR A 118 8.99 6.78 1.80
CA THR A 118 8.27 8.03 1.52
C THR A 118 9.22 9.21 1.68
N ARG A 119 9.44 9.90 0.57
CA ARG A 119 10.30 11.09 0.47
C ARG A 119 9.52 12.35 0.80
N ILE A 120 10.06 13.20 1.67
CA ILE A 120 9.53 14.56 1.87
C ILE A 120 9.99 15.45 0.72
N GLU A 121 9.07 16.00 -0.07
CA GLU A 121 9.37 16.74 -1.30
C GLU A 121 10.36 17.89 -1.11
N ASN A 122 10.22 18.66 -0.02
CA ASN A 122 11.02 19.87 0.20
C ASN A 122 12.47 19.61 0.60
N CYS A 123 12.75 18.54 1.34
CA CYS A 123 14.09 18.30 1.92
C CYS A 123 14.73 16.99 1.46
N GLY A 124 13.95 16.07 0.90
CA GLY A 124 14.44 14.81 0.35
C GLY A 124 14.75 13.69 1.36
N HIS A 125 14.57 13.90 2.65
CA HIS A 125 14.69 12.81 3.63
C HIS A 125 13.59 11.76 3.44
N GLU A 126 13.94 10.48 3.63
CA GLU A 126 13.04 9.35 3.43
C GLU A 126 12.75 8.58 4.72
N PHE A 127 11.51 8.15 4.87
CA PHE A 127 11.04 7.43 6.06
C PHE A 127 10.04 6.35 5.66
N CYS A 128 9.75 5.42 6.57
CA CYS A 128 8.60 4.53 6.37
C CYS A 128 7.33 5.39 6.34
N TYR A 129 6.39 5.09 5.43
CA TYR A 129 5.16 5.87 5.32
C TYR A 129 4.41 6.00 6.65
N VAL A 130 4.24 4.89 7.37
CA VAL A 130 3.52 4.87 8.66
C VAL A 130 4.27 5.66 9.73
N CYS A 131 5.60 5.58 9.78
CA CYS A 131 6.42 6.35 10.72
C CYS A 131 6.28 7.85 10.46
N LEU A 132 6.42 8.26 9.20
CA LEU A 132 6.32 9.67 8.81
C LEU A 132 4.92 10.23 9.05
N LYS A 133 3.89 9.46 8.73
CA LYS A 133 2.50 9.83 8.97
C LYS A 133 2.19 9.96 10.46
N SER A 134 2.73 9.07 11.29
CA SER A 134 2.61 9.18 12.75
C SER A 134 3.28 10.46 13.27
N ASN A 135 4.49 10.75 12.80
CA ASN A 135 5.23 11.96 13.15
C ASN A 135 4.45 13.23 12.75
N PHE A 136 3.93 13.27 11.51
CA PHE A 136 3.12 14.38 11.03
C PHE A 136 1.82 14.55 11.83
N ALA A 137 1.13 13.46 12.18
CA ALA A 137 -0.09 13.49 12.98
C ALA A 137 0.14 14.05 14.39
N MET A 138 1.36 13.96 14.92
CA MET A 138 1.78 14.59 16.18
C MET A 138 2.14 16.08 16.02
N GLY A 139 1.99 16.67 14.83
CA GLY A 139 2.32 18.07 14.55
C GLY A 139 3.80 18.33 14.29
N ASN A 140 4.61 17.27 14.09
CA ASN A 140 6.04 17.41 13.91
C ASN A 140 6.42 17.60 12.42
N ASP A 141 7.50 18.35 12.22
CA ASP A 141 8.16 18.54 10.93
C ASP A 141 9.10 17.38 10.61
N CYS A 142 9.91 17.49 9.53
CA CYS A 142 10.90 16.49 9.16
C CYS A 142 11.80 16.12 10.38
N PRO A 143 11.88 14.83 10.77
CA PRO A 143 12.69 14.40 11.92
C PRO A 143 14.18 14.72 11.82
N VAL A 144 14.71 14.93 10.61
CA VAL A 144 16.13 15.18 10.37
C VAL A 144 16.43 16.68 10.31
N CYS A 145 15.82 17.40 9.36
CA CYS A 145 16.14 18.83 9.14
C CYS A 145 15.10 19.81 9.67
N ARG A 146 14.01 19.34 10.29
CA ARG A 146 12.86 20.16 10.75
C ARG A 146 12.15 20.95 9.64
N GLY A 147 12.40 20.62 8.37
CA GLY A 147 11.68 21.19 7.24
C GLY A 147 10.20 20.78 7.23
N LYS A 148 9.33 21.70 6.79
CA LYS A 148 7.88 21.50 6.73
C LYS A 148 7.49 20.31 5.83
N ILE A 149 6.60 19.46 6.34
CA ILE A 149 6.00 18.35 5.60
C ILE A 149 4.67 18.83 5.00
N SER A 150 4.49 18.62 3.70
CA SER A 150 3.22 18.98 3.04
C SER A 150 2.07 18.04 3.49
N PRO A 151 0.90 18.57 3.90
CA PRO A 151 -0.28 17.75 4.19
C PRO A 151 -0.75 16.90 3.00
N SER A 152 -0.46 17.30 1.77
CA SER A 152 -0.81 16.56 0.55
C SER A 152 -0.20 15.15 0.52
N LEU A 153 0.90 14.93 1.24
CA LEU A 153 1.56 13.62 1.33
C LEU A 153 0.67 12.54 1.97
N PHE A 154 -0.30 12.95 2.81
CA PHE A 154 -1.17 12.04 3.55
C PHE A 154 -2.65 12.14 3.16
N SER A 155 -3.03 13.14 2.37
CA SER A 155 -4.41 13.33 1.91
C SER A 155 -4.70 12.47 0.67
N MET A 156 -5.38 11.33 0.86
CA MET A 156 -5.72 10.34 -0.18
C MET A 156 -4.55 9.96 -1.10
N PRO A 157 -3.43 9.45 -0.56
CA PRO A 157 -2.23 9.23 -1.35
C PRO A 157 -2.44 8.14 -2.41
N ILE A 158 -1.95 8.42 -3.62
CA ILE A 158 -1.86 7.46 -4.73
C ILE A 158 -0.38 7.23 -5.04
N ARG A 159 0.04 5.97 -5.17
CA ARG A 159 1.41 5.60 -5.52
C ARG A 159 1.47 4.43 -6.49
N TYR A 160 1.95 4.67 -7.70
CA TYR A 160 2.13 3.65 -8.74
C TYR A 160 3.43 2.85 -8.62
N ASP A 161 4.34 3.29 -7.76
CA ASP A 161 5.65 2.68 -7.57
C ASP A 161 5.62 1.55 -6.53
N LEU A 162 4.58 1.49 -5.70
CA LEU A 162 4.45 0.51 -4.61
C LEU A 162 4.13 -0.89 -5.12
N ASP A 163 4.93 -1.85 -4.68
CA ASP A 163 4.61 -3.27 -4.81
C ASP A 163 3.63 -3.70 -3.70
N ILE A 164 2.46 -4.19 -4.10
CA ILE A 164 1.46 -4.74 -3.16
C ILE A 164 2.00 -5.95 -2.40
N HIS A 165 3.02 -6.63 -2.94
CA HIS A 165 3.65 -7.81 -2.36
C HIS A 165 4.89 -7.49 -1.51
N MET A 166 5.15 -6.21 -1.21
CA MET A 166 6.26 -5.78 -0.34
C MET A 166 6.31 -6.60 0.96
N GLN A 167 7.52 -7.02 1.36
CA GLN A 167 7.75 -7.83 2.54
C GLN A 167 8.15 -7.00 3.75
N CYS A 168 7.92 -7.57 4.93
CA CYS A 168 8.49 -7.06 6.16
C CYS A 168 10.02 -7.19 6.06
N PRO A 169 10.78 -6.14 6.39
CA PRO A 169 12.23 -6.23 6.52
C PRO A 169 12.66 -7.33 7.52
N GLU A 170 13.77 -8.00 7.21
CA GLU A 170 14.30 -9.12 8.01
C GLU A 170 14.69 -8.67 9.43
N ASP A 171 15.37 -7.53 9.54
CA ASP A 171 15.75 -6.88 10.80
C ASP A 171 14.53 -6.64 11.73
N TYR A 172 13.42 -6.15 11.19
CA TYR A 172 12.18 -6.02 11.96
C TYR A 172 11.58 -7.39 12.30
N ALA A 173 11.58 -8.32 11.34
CA ALA A 173 10.95 -9.63 11.49
C ALA A 173 11.63 -10.48 12.58
N ASP A 174 12.95 -10.36 12.72
CA ASP A 174 13.76 -11.06 13.72
C ASP A 174 13.44 -10.57 15.14
N GLU A 175 13.25 -9.26 15.31
CA GLU A 175 12.93 -8.65 16.61
C GLU A 175 11.44 -8.69 16.96
N CYS A 176 10.56 -9.01 15.99
CA CYS A 176 9.11 -8.97 16.16
C CYS A 176 8.62 -9.88 17.28
N ALA A 177 9.21 -11.07 17.42
CA ALA A 177 8.86 -12.01 18.48
C ALA A 177 9.09 -11.39 19.87
N ASP A 178 10.24 -10.75 20.07
CA ASP A 178 10.59 -10.12 21.34
C ASP A 178 9.76 -8.86 21.61
N MET A 179 9.38 -8.12 20.57
CA MET A 179 8.43 -6.99 20.68
C MET A 179 7.08 -7.46 21.24
N VAL A 180 6.52 -8.54 20.70
CA VAL A 180 5.25 -9.10 21.18
C VAL A 180 5.35 -9.59 22.62
N ASP A 181 6.46 -10.23 23.02
CA ASP A 181 6.68 -10.65 24.40
C ASP A 181 6.72 -9.46 25.38
N ARG A 182 7.44 -8.39 25.01
CA ARG A 182 7.50 -7.15 25.81
C ARG A 182 6.12 -6.51 26.00
N ASP A 183 5.35 -6.39 24.93
CA ASP A 183 4.02 -5.78 24.97
C ASP A 183 3.02 -6.62 25.76
N HIS A 184 3.11 -7.95 25.67
CA HIS A 184 2.28 -8.86 26.45
C HIS A 184 2.58 -8.73 27.95
N PHE A 185 3.86 -8.73 28.32
CA PHE A 185 4.29 -8.56 29.72
C PHE A 185 3.90 -7.21 30.30
N ARG A 186 4.00 -6.13 29.52
CA ARG A 186 3.56 -4.80 29.95
C ARG A 186 2.07 -4.76 30.28
N LYS A 187 1.24 -5.46 29.51
CA LYS A 187 -0.22 -5.55 29.76
C LYS A 187 -0.55 -6.35 31.01
N SER A 188 0.16 -7.45 31.30
CA SER A 188 -0.09 -8.23 32.53
C SER A 188 0.24 -7.41 33.78
N TYR A 189 1.35 -6.66 33.74
CA TYR A 189 1.74 -5.77 34.83
C TYR A 189 0.68 -4.69 35.11
N ILE A 190 0.17 -4.01 34.06
CA ILE A 190 -0.88 -2.99 34.20
C ILE A 190 -2.18 -3.58 34.76
N LYS A 191 -2.49 -4.85 34.47
CA LYS A 191 -3.67 -5.55 34.99
C LYS A 191 -3.50 -6.09 36.43
N GLY A 192 -2.43 -5.72 37.13
CA GLY A 192 -2.18 -6.17 38.51
C GLY A 192 -1.93 -7.68 38.63
N GLN A 193 -1.66 -8.38 37.52
CA GLN A 193 -1.21 -9.77 37.57
C GLN A 193 0.28 -9.74 37.88
N GLU A 194 0.66 -10.26 39.05
CA GLU A 194 2.08 -10.38 39.41
C GLU A 194 2.84 -11.10 38.29
N PRO A 195 3.94 -10.54 37.79
CA PRO A 195 4.76 -11.24 36.82
C PRO A 195 5.34 -12.48 37.51
N THR A 196 4.84 -13.66 37.14
CA THR A 196 5.45 -14.93 37.56
C THR A 196 6.94 -14.84 37.24
N LYS A 197 7.82 -15.13 38.20
CA LYS A 197 9.30 -15.01 38.05
C LYS A 197 9.87 -15.78 36.86
N SER A 198 9.11 -16.73 36.32
CA SER A 198 9.35 -17.28 34.99
C SER A 198 8.78 -16.33 33.92
N LYS A 199 9.64 -15.72 33.08
CA LYS A 199 9.22 -15.14 31.79
C LYS A 199 8.27 -16.15 31.14
N PRO A 200 6.96 -15.88 31.02
CA PRO A 200 6.11 -16.74 30.22
C PRO A 200 6.54 -16.46 28.80
N THR A 201 7.52 -17.22 28.31
CA THR A 201 7.87 -17.21 26.90
C THR A 201 6.62 -17.73 26.20
N LEU A 202 5.89 -16.82 25.56
CA LEU A 202 4.81 -17.25 24.66
C LEU A 202 5.46 -18.25 23.72
N ARG A 203 4.85 -19.43 23.56
CA ARG A 203 5.39 -20.47 22.67
C ARG A 203 5.68 -19.80 21.32
N ARG A 204 6.98 -19.70 20.95
CA ARG A 204 7.41 -19.12 19.67
C ARG A 204 6.55 -19.69 18.56
N SER A 205 6.21 -18.86 17.58
CA SER A 205 5.49 -19.32 16.40
C SER A 205 6.25 -20.50 15.76
N LYS A 206 5.77 -21.72 15.96
CA LYS A 206 6.33 -22.93 15.35
C LYS A 206 5.86 -23.12 13.91
N ARG A 207 5.06 -22.18 13.37
CA ARG A 207 4.47 -22.29 12.03
C ARG A 207 5.33 -21.58 11.01
N THR A 208 6.36 -22.26 10.50
CA THR A 208 6.93 -21.94 9.19
C THR A 208 6.07 -22.60 8.12
N THR A 209 4.87 -22.07 7.88
CA THR A 209 4.11 -22.50 6.70
C THR A 209 4.80 -21.95 5.46
N ARG A 210 5.04 -22.79 4.45
CA ARG A 210 5.42 -22.30 3.10
C ARG A 210 4.34 -21.39 2.51
N GLU A 211 3.11 -21.50 3.02
CA GLU A 211 2.00 -20.66 2.62
C GLU A 211 2.11 -19.27 3.25
N LYS A 212 2.02 -18.25 2.40
CA LYS A 212 2.12 -16.84 2.75
C LYS A 212 0.74 -16.23 2.92
N TYR A 213 0.58 -15.39 3.92
CA TYR A 213 -0.68 -14.73 4.25
C TYR A 213 -0.52 -13.22 4.26
N TYR A 214 -1.63 -12.54 4.00
CA TYR A 214 -1.75 -11.10 4.18
C TYR A 214 -2.85 -10.79 5.18
N TRP A 215 -2.64 -9.69 5.91
CA TRP A 215 -3.69 -9.07 6.70
C TRP A 215 -4.24 -7.88 5.92
N ILE A 216 -5.57 -7.84 5.80
CA ILE A 216 -6.28 -6.74 5.16
C ILE A 216 -7.30 -6.13 6.12
N TYR A 217 -7.55 -4.84 5.98
CA TYR A 217 -8.56 -4.11 6.75
C TYR A 217 -9.52 -3.36 5.83
N GLU A 218 -10.75 -3.26 6.27
CA GLU A 218 -11.82 -2.58 5.55
C GLU A 218 -11.55 -1.09 5.42
N SER A 219 -11.69 -0.57 4.21
CA SER A 219 -11.61 0.86 3.91
C SER A 219 -12.86 1.58 4.42
N SER A 220 -12.79 2.89 4.68
CA SER A 220 -13.99 3.69 5.05
C SER A 220 -14.98 3.80 3.89
N SER A 221 -14.49 3.61 2.67
CA SER A 221 -15.26 3.37 1.45
C SER A 221 -15.11 1.89 1.04
N PHE A 222 -15.93 1.44 0.09
CA PHE A 222 -15.87 0.08 -0.45
C PHE A 222 -14.44 -0.42 -0.76
N GLY A 223 -14.12 -1.64 -0.31
CA GLY A 223 -12.84 -2.32 -0.57
C GLY A 223 -11.97 -2.49 0.68
N TYR A 224 -10.75 -2.96 0.47
CA TYR A 224 -9.79 -3.27 1.54
C TYR A 224 -8.41 -2.68 1.24
N TYR A 225 -7.64 -2.44 2.30
CA TYR A 225 -6.20 -2.20 2.20
C TYR A 225 -5.45 -3.34 2.88
N ARG A 226 -4.29 -3.70 2.37
CA ARG A 226 -3.32 -4.50 3.12
C ARG A 226 -2.69 -3.63 4.21
N TYR A 227 -2.39 -4.21 5.37
CA TYR A 227 -1.60 -3.52 6.40
C TYR A 227 -0.20 -3.18 5.89
N ASP A 228 0.48 -2.24 6.56
CA ASP A 228 1.93 -2.06 6.36
C ASP A 228 2.65 -3.39 6.67
N PRO A 229 3.74 -3.76 5.96
CA PRO A 229 4.40 -5.03 6.16
C PRO A 229 4.92 -5.29 7.60
N LYS A 230 5.30 -4.24 8.35
CA LYS A 230 5.71 -4.37 9.76
C LYS A 230 4.50 -4.64 10.66
N ASP A 231 3.44 -3.87 10.48
CA ASP A 231 2.16 -4.08 11.18
C ASP A 231 1.60 -5.48 10.93
N GLU A 232 1.62 -5.93 9.67
CA GLU A 232 1.19 -7.27 9.26
C GLU A 232 2.00 -8.38 9.95
N LYS A 233 3.33 -8.21 10.03
CA LYS A 233 4.23 -9.16 10.70
C LYS A 233 3.94 -9.25 12.21
N TYR A 234 3.73 -8.11 12.86
CA TYR A 234 3.36 -8.06 14.27
C TYR A 234 2.02 -8.76 14.52
N LEU A 235 1.00 -8.45 13.72
CA LEU A 235 -0.33 -9.06 13.82
C LEU A 235 -0.29 -10.58 13.57
N GLU A 236 0.48 -11.03 12.58
CA GLU A 236 0.66 -12.45 12.30
C GLU A 236 1.37 -13.19 13.45
N GLU A 237 2.35 -12.57 14.11
CA GLU A 237 3.01 -13.13 15.28
C GLU A 237 2.02 -13.28 16.45
N CYS A 238 1.20 -12.25 16.73
CA CYS A 238 0.14 -12.34 17.74
C CYS A 238 -0.87 -13.47 17.43
N TYR A 239 -1.30 -13.57 16.17
CA TYR A 239 -2.20 -14.63 15.71
C TYR A 239 -1.58 -16.02 15.88
N CYS A 240 -0.32 -16.21 15.50
CA CYS A 240 0.39 -17.48 15.63
C CYS A 240 0.56 -17.91 17.10
N ARG A 241 0.65 -16.95 18.02
CA ARG A 241 0.69 -17.16 19.47
C ARG A 241 -0.69 -17.38 20.10
N LYS A 242 -1.76 -17.43 19.29
CA LYS A 242 -3.15 -17.60 19.72
C LYS A 242 -3.64 -16.49 20.65
N MET A 243 -3.12 -15.27 20.48
CA MET A 243 -3.64 -14.11 21.21
C MET A 243 -5.04 -13.77 20.70
N GLU A 244 -6.00 -13.56 21.60
CA GLU A 244 -7.35 -13.12 21.21
C GLU A 244 -7.36 -11.62 20.83
N THR A 245 -6.50 -10.83 21.47
CA THR A 245 -6.38 -9.38 21.22
C THR A 245 -4.93 -8.92 21.24
N CYS A 246 -4.62 -7.89 20.45
CA CYS A 246 -3.38 -7.13 20.56
C CYS A 246 -3.67 -5.63 20.44
N VAL A 247 -2.72 -4.77 20.84
CA VAL A 247 -2.83 -3.32 20.64
C VAL A 247 -1.68 -2.92 19.75
N MET A 248 -1.98 -2.26 18.63
CA MET A 248 -1.01 -1.79 17.66
C MET A 248 -1.06 -0.26 17.59
N ARG A 249 0.08 0.41 17.45
CA ARG A 249 0.12 1.86 17.22
C ARG A 249 0.20 2.12 15.72
N ILE A 250 -0.94 2.47 15.12
CA ILE A 250 -1.03 2.73 13.68
C ILE A 250 -1.24 4.23 13.47
N CYS A 251 -0.33 4.88 12.75
CA CYS A 251 -0.38 6.32 12.47
C CYS A 251 -0.52 7.18 13.75
N GLY A 252 0.24 6.86 14.80
CA GLY A 252 0.22 7.56 16.08
C GLY A 252 -0.93 7.19 17.03
N THR A 253 -1.91 6.40 16.57
CA THR A 253 -3.12 6.07 17.33
C THR A 253 -3.09 4.63 17.83
N ALA A 254 -3.51 4.39 19.08
CA ALA A 254 -3.65 3.05 19.62
C ALA A 254 -4.90 2.39 19.04
N MET A 255 -4.69 1.27 18.35
CA MET A 255 -5.73 0.45 17.75
C MET A 255 -5.82 -0.86 18.53
N LEU A 256 -6.98 -1.14 19.10
CA LEU A 256 -7.29 -2.45 19.67
C LEU A 256 -7.67 -3.39 18.52
N ILE A 257 -6.89 -4.44 18.35
CA ILE A 257 -7.17 -5.50 17.39
C ILE A 257 -7.76 -6.68 18.14
N ASN A 258 -9.00 -7.02 17.83
CA ASN A 258 -9.62 -8.27 18.25
C ASN A 258 -9.45 -9.28 17.12
N ILE A 259 -8.46 -10.16 17.29
CA ILE A 259 -8.03 -11.15 16.30
C ILE A 259 -9.10 -12.22 16.14
N LYS A 260 -9.76 -12.60 17.25
CA LYS A 260 -10.82 -13.62 17.28
C LYS A 260 -12.06 -13.17 16.51
N ASP A 261 -12.49 -11.93 16.72
CA ASP A 261 -13.70 -11.38 16.11
C ASP A 261 -13.44 -10.76 14.72
N GLY A 262 -12.16 -10.59 14.35
CA GLY A 262 -11.76 -10.03 13.06
C GLY A 262 -12.06 -8.53 12.96
N VAL A 263 -11.68 -7.77 13.98
CA VAL A 263 -12.01 -6.34 14.10
C VAL A 263 -10.83 -5.52 14.59
N GLN A 264 -10.68 -4.32 14.02
CA GLN A 264 -9.85 -3.24 14.56
C GLN A 264 -10.75 -2.10 15.08
N GLU A 265 -10.46 -1.60 16.28
CA GLU A 265 -11.13 -0.46 16.90
C GLU A 265 -10.12 0.61 17.33
N GLN A 266 -10.38 1.86 17.00
CA GLN A 266 -9.64 3.00 17.57
C GLN A 266 -10.10 3.24 19.00
N VAL A 267 -9.13 3.33 19.92
CA VAL A 267 -9.39 3.67 21.33
C VAL A 267 -8.88 5.09 21.58
N GLU A 268 -9.79 6.01 21.89
CA GLU A 268 -9.46 7.39 22.23
C GLU A 268 -10.23 7.77 23.49
N ASN A 269 -9.53 8.08 24.58
CA ASN A 269 -10.14 8.37 25.90
C ASN A 269 -11.19 7.34 26.33
N GLU A 270 -10.91 6.05 26.10
CA GLU A 270 -11.82 4.92 26.36
C GLU A 270 -13.10 4.89 25.51
N VAL A 271 -13.27 5.83 24.58
CA VAL A 271 -14.36 5.85 23.61
C VAL A 271 -13.91 5.16 22.31
N ARG A 272 -14.78 4.30 21.79
CA ARG A 272 -14.57 3.61 20.50
C ARG A 272 -14.99 4.53 19.36
N CYS A 273 -14.03 5.04 18.59
CA CYS A 273 -14.31 6.04 17.55
C CYS A 273 -14.57 5.42 16.18
N THR A 274 -13.80 4.42 15.78
CA THR A 274 -13.94 3.76 14.47
C THR A 274 -13.74 2.26 14.60
N ARG A 275 -14.55 1.49 13.87
CA ARG A 275 -14.51 0.03 13.81
C ARG A 275 -14.35 -0.43 12.37
N ARG A 276 -13.38 -1.31 12.10
CA ARG A 276 -13.12 -1.86 10.76
C ARG A 276 -13.02 -3.38 10.83
N LYS A 277 -13.59 -4.08 9.85
CA LYS A 277 -13.35 -5.51 9.70
C LYS A 277 -11.91 -5.77 9.24
N ILE A 278 -11.28 -6.79 9.78
CA ILE A 278 -9.96 -7.28 9.33
C ILE A 278 -10.07 -8.74 8.90
N LEU A 279 -9.22 -9.15 7.97
CA LEU A 279 -9.19 -10.52 7.45
C LEU A 279 -7.75 -10.98 7.26
N ARG A 280 -7.48 -12.24 7.60
CA ARG A 280 -6.27 -12.96 7.24
C ARG A 280 -6.55 -13.78 5.99
N ILE A 281 -5.91 -13.46 4.88
CA ILE A 281 -6.14 -14.10 3.58
C ILE A 281 -4.88 -14.78 3.07
N LYS A 282 -5.01 -15.83 2.26
CA LYS A 282 -3.85 -16.36 1.54
C LYS A 282 -3.35 -15.30 0.56
N ALA A 283 -2.04 -15.14 0.44
CA ALA A 283 -1.46 -14.18 -0.51
C ALA A 283 -1.88 -14.46 -1.96
N THR A 284 -2.09 -15.74 -2.31
CA THR A 284 -2.60 -16.19 -3.61
C THR A 284 -4.07 -15.82 -3.87
N GLU A 285 -4.81 -15.41 -2.84
CA GLU A 285 -6.23 -15.04 -2.93
C GLU A 285 -6.44 -13.54 -2.98
N ILE A 286 -5.38 -12.72 -2.99
CA ILE A 286 -5.47 -11.26 -2.98
C ILE A 286 -6.40 -10.71 -4.08
N GLU A 287 -6.41 -11.35 -5.26
CA GLU A 287 -7.24 -10.93 -6.39
C GLU A 287 -8.75 -11.19 -6.18
N LYS A 288 -9.13 -12.09 -5.26
CA LYS A 288 -10.53 -12.36 -4.91
C LYS A 288 -11.16 -11.20 -4.13
N TYR A 289 -10.35 -10.29 -3.60
CA TYR A 289 -10.79 -9.15 -2.80
C TYR A 289 -10.63 -7.83 -3.59
N ASN A 290 -11.47 -6.84 -3.27
CA ASN A 290 -11.36 -5.49 -3.84
C ASN A 290 -10.28 -4.69 -3.11
N ILE A 291 -9.03 -5.10 -3.29
CA ILE A 291 -7.86 -4.44 -2.68
C ILE A 291 -7.60 -3.11 -3.39
N LYS A 292 -7.47 -2.04 -2.61
CA LYS A 292 -7.18 -0.68 -3.07
C LYS A 292 -5.67 -0.39 -3.09
N GLY A 293 -4.94 -0.97 -2.16
CA GLY A 293 -3.49 -0.84 -2.02
C GLY A 293 -3.02 -1.26 -0.63
N ILE A 294 -2.02 -0.57 -0.10
CA ILE A 294 -1.32 -0.92 1.14
C ILE A 294 -1.24 0.29 2.09
N ALA A 295 -1.42 0.08 3.40
CA ALA A 295 -1.34 1.10 4.44
C ALA A 295 -2.19 2.37 4.19
N GLY A 296 -3.33 2.22 3.51
CA GLY A 296 -4.24 3.32 3.18
C GLY A 296 -3.85 4.11 1.93
N ILE A 297 -2.79 3.69 1.23
CA ILE A 297 -2.34 4.26 -0.04
C ILE A 297 -3.02 3.52 -1.18
N ASN A 298 -3.62 4.25 -2.11
CA ASN A 298 -4.14 3.69 -3.35
C ASN A 298 -2.97 3.35 -4.27
N SER A 299 -2.69 2.06 -4.44
CA SER A 299 -1.53 1.60 -5.23
C SER A 299 -1.81 0.36 -6.07
N TYR A 300 -2.81 -0.43 -5.71
CA TYR A 300 -3.02 -1.71 -6.37
C TYR A 300 -3.88 -1.59 -7.62
N CYS A 301 -3.31 -1.97 -8.76
CA CYS A 301 -3.99 -2.10 -10.03
C CYS A 301 -3.76 -3.52 -10.57
N ARG A 302 -4.77 -4.13 -11.19
CA ARG A 302 -4.64 -5.46 -11.79
C ARG A 302 -5.54 -5.67 -13.01
N PRO A 303 -5.14 -6.52 -13.95
CA PRO A 303 -6.06 -7.07 -14.96
C PRO A 303 -7.26 -7.77 -14.33
N ILE A 304 -8.41 -7.73 -14.98
CA ILE A 304 -9.57 -8.59 -14.67
C ILE A 304 -9.69 -9.61 -15.80
N ARG A 305 -9.20 -10.82 -15.55
CA ARG A 305 -9.27 -11.94 -16.47
C ARG A 305 -10.59 -12.67 -16.22
N ARG A 306 -11.50 -12.62 -17.20
CA ARG A 306 -12.63 -13.54 -17.31
C ARG A 306 -12.19 -14.73 -18.14
#